data_AF-A0A958L4K6-F1
#
_entry.id   AF-A0A958L4K6-F1
#
_cell.length_a   1.000
_cell.length_b   1.000
_cell.length_c   1.000
_cell.angle_alpha   90.00
_cell.angle_beta   90.00
_cell.angle_gamma   90.00
#
_symmetry.space_group_name_H-M   'P 1'
#
loop_
_entity.id
_entity.type
_entity.pdbx_description
1 polymer ?
#
loop_
_entity_poly.entity_id
_entity_poly.type
_entity_poly.pdbx_seq_one_letter_code
_entity_poly.pdbx_strand_id
1 'polypeptide(L)'
;MSDERKLGRRAALVDLLYWDHTLSSAVLRDSMLARIGAQQLPWGLHKDFPYGILGSWVMAVLSVFAVFATHEGNLLLALCSAGTAFLVLGAVACYTVQKQSSIQQARVQIAEALVELETQRGLLSNYLEALDRRTSRYFHVVTTSKTTAYAILNQILSEIDLLLEESSKTKDVRWLYERLSRSITVSEGYVSGKGKDHKIPLAQLSFVVADIQQLLEEGLDELEHEINHFKQIQLAQQRHERELLKTH
;
A
#
# COMPACT_ATOMS: atom_id res chain seq x y z
N MET A 1 22.67 27.28 17.35
CA MET A 1 21.27 27.21 16.85
C MET A 1 21.06 26.33 15.62
N SER A 2 22.10 25.94 14.85
CA SER A 2 21.95 25.12 13.63
C SER A 2 21.81 23.61 13.90
N ASP A 3 22.48 23.06 14.92
CA ASP A 3 22.52 21.61 15.14
C ASP A 3 21.31 21.04 15.90
N GLU A 4 20.70 21.80 16.81
CA GLU A 4 19.47 21.37 17.50
C GLU A 4 18.27 21.26 16.55
N ARG A 5 18.18 22.13 15.52
CA ARG A 5 17.13 22.04 14.49
C ARG A 5 17.35 20.84 13.56
N LYS A 6 18.60 20.47 13.25
CA LYS A 6 18.91 19.28 12.45
C LYS A 6 18.61 17.98 13.20
N LEU A 7 18.91 17.94 14.51
CA LEU A 7 18.55 16.82 15.39
C LEU A 7 17.03 16.70 15.55
N GLY A 8 16.31 17.81 15.74
CA GLY A 8 14.85 17.82 15.83
C GLY A 8 14.13 17.33 14.58
N ARG A 9 14.67 17.57 13.38
CA ARG A 9 14.05 17.11 12.11
C ARG A 9 14.37 15.66 11.74
N ARG A 10 15.55 15.17 12.11
CA ARG A 10 15.82 13.72 12.07
C ARG A 10 14.90 12.99 13.04
N ALA A 11 14.69 13.54 14.24
CA ALA A 11 13.69 13.03 15.17
C ALA A 11 12.29 13.07 14.56
N ALA A 12 11.87 14.17 13.91
CA ALA A 12 10.55 14.27 13.27
C ALA A 12 10.32 13.23 12.17
N LEU A 13 11.31 12.94 11.31
CA LEU A 13 11.17 11.94 10.24
C LEU A 13 11.17 10.51 10.79
N VAL A 14 11.94 10.25 11.85
CA VAL A 14 11.89 9.00 12.61
C VAL A 14 10.57 8.86 13.34
N ASP A 15 10.09 9.91 14.00
CA ASP A 15 8.80 9.94 14.71
C ASP A 15 7.63 9.77 13.74
N LEU A 16 7.73 10.26 12.50
CA LEU A 16 6.72 10.05 11.46
C LEU A 16 6.69 8.61 10.95
N LEU A 17 7.85 7.94 10.90
CA LEU A 17 7.97 6.51 10.60
C LEU A 17 7.59 5.62 11.79
N TYR A 18 7.65 6.15 13.02
CA TYR A 18 7.25 5.49 14.26
C TYR A 18 5.80 5.82 14.69
N TRP A 19 5.13 6.78 14.04
CA TRP A 19 3.79 7.18 14.46
C TRP A 19 2.76 6.16 14.00
N ASP A 20 2.24 5.44 15.00
CA ASP A 20 1.04 4.62 14.92
C ASP A 20 -0.15 5.54 14.62
N HIS A 21 -0.34 5.90 13.35
CA HIS A 21 -1.53 6.62 12.91
C HIS A 21 -2.73 5.70 13.13
N THR A 22 -3.37 5.87 14.30
CA THR A 22 -4.71 5.37 14.54
C THR A 22 -5.58 5.80 13.36
N LEU A 23 -6.21 4.81 12.72
CA LEU A 23 -7.03 4.82 11.48
C LEU A 23 -8.20 5.83 11.43
N SER A 24 -8.04 7.09 11.85
CA SER A 24 -9.16 7.99 12.13
C SER A 24 -9.40 9.08 11.09
N SER A 25 -8.63 9.14 9.99
CA SER A 25 -8.88 10.14 8.94
C SER A 25 -10.05 9.67 8.05
N ALA A 26 -11.00 10.57 7.75
CA ALA A 26 -12.14 10.27 6.89
C ALA A 26 -11.71 9.81 5.47
N VAL A 27 -10.51 10.19 5.04
CA VAL A 27 -9.91 9.81 3.75
C VAL A 27 -9.40 8.36 3.77
N LEU A 28 -9.01 7.80 4.93
CA LEU A 28 -8.69 6.36 5.08
C LEU A 28 -9.92 5.45 4.91
N ARG A 29 -11.14 5.96 5.14
CA ARG A 29 -12.38 5.16 4.95
C ARG A 29 -12.71 4.89 3.48
N ASP A 30 -12.22 5.73 2.58
CA ASP A 30 -12.52 5.66 1.14
C ASP A 30 -11.40 5.02 0.32
N SER A 31 -10.20 4.83 0.88
CA SER A 31 -9.11 4.07 0.24
C SER A 31 -9.44 2.58 0.17
N MET A 32 -9.25 1.98 -1.01
CA MET A 32 -9.48 0.55 -1.21
C MET A 32 -8.35 -0.27 -0.60
N LEU A 33 -7.11 0.25 -0.65
CA LEU A 33 -5.96 -0.33 0.07
C LEU A 33 -6.21 -0.38 1.59
N ALA A 34 -6.79 0.67 2.17
CA ALA A 34 -7.15 0.69 3.58
C ALA A 34 -8.25 -0.33 3.92
N ARG A 35 -9.23 -0.51 3.04
CA ARG A 35 -10.27 -1.54 3.20
C ARG A 35 -9.70 -2.96 3.13
N ILE A 36 -8.80 -3.25 2.18
CA ILE A 36 -8.11 -4.55 2.09
C ILE A 36 -7.21 -4.79 3.31
N GLY A 37 -6.49 -3.77 3.77
CA GLY A 37 -5.62 -3.87 4.96
C GLY A 37 -6.38 -4.09 6.27
N ALA A 38 -7.61 -3.58 6.38
CA ALA A 38 -8.45 -3.73 7.57
C ALA A 38 -9.36 -4.97 7.56
N GLN A 39 -9.62 -5.55 6.38
CA GLN A 39 -10.52 -6.70 6.23
C GLN A 39 -9.76 -8.02 6.39
N GLN A 40 -10.39 -8.98 7.09
CA GLN A 40 -9.94 -10.36 7.06
C GLN A 40 -10.09 -10.94 5.65
N LEU A 41 -9.23 -11.90 5.31
CA LEU A 41 -9.27 -12.57 4.01
C LEU A 41 -10.71 -13.03 3.70
N PRO A 42 -11.27 -12.67 2.53
CA PRO A 42 -12.59 -13.12 2.14
C PRO A 42 -12.71 -14.64 2.29
N TRP A 43 -13.78 -15.11 2.92
CA TRP A 43 -14.00 -16.52 3.23
C TRP A 43 -13.84 -17.44 2.00
N GLY A 44 -14.17 -16.94 0.80
CA GLY A 44 -14.01 -17.66 -0.47
C GLY A 44 -12.55 -17.93 -0.90
N LEU A 45 -11.57 -17.29 -0.25
CA LEU A 45 -10.12 -17.39 -0.54
C LEU A 45 -9.34 -18.25 0.47
N HIS A 46 -9.96 -18.73 1.55
CA HIS A 46 -9.28 -19.58 2.54
C HIS A 46 -8.89 -20.96 1.96
N LYS A 47 -7.65 -21.43 2.24
CA LYS A 47 -7.12 -22.74 1.78
C LYS A 47 -7.74 -23.91 2.55
N ASP A 48 -8.04 -23.70 3.82
CA ASP A 48 -8.44 -24.76 4.75
C ASP A 48 -9.92 -25.12 4.62
N PHE A 49 -10.64 -24.49 3.70
CA PHE A 49 -12.04 -24.81 3.54
C PHE A 49 -12.18 -26.17 2.86
N PRO A 50 -12.93 -27.12 3.42
CA PRO A 50 -12.72 -28.54 3.13
C PRO A 50 -13.35 -28.96 1.80
N TYR A 51 -13.00 -28.39 0.65
CA TYR A 51 -13.66 -28.71 -0.63
C TYR A 51 -13.49 -30.17 -1.04
N GLY A 52 -12.30 -30.75 -0.80
CA GLY A 52 -12.07 -32.18 -1.02
C GLY A 52 -12.87 -33.05 -0.06
N ILE A 53 -13.07 -32.57 1.18
CA ILE A 53 -13.79 -33.29 2.22
C ILE A 53 -15.30 -33.14 2.00
N LEU A 54 -15.85 -31.94 1.88
CA LEU A 54 -17.25 -31.66 1.52
C LEU A 54 -17.66 -32.34 0.23
N GLY A 55 -16.84 -32.29 -0.82
CA GLY A 55 -17.12 -33.02 -2.07
C GLY A 55 -17.21 -34.53 -1.85
N SER A 56 -16.27 -35.11 -1.10
CA SER A 56 -16.28 -36.54 -0.77
C SER A 56 -17.45 -36.93 0.15
N TRP A 57 -17.82 -36.09 1.12
CA TRP A 57 -18.94 -36.32 2.02
C TRP A 57 -20.28 -36.18 1.31
N VAL A 58 -20.44 -35.18 0.44
CA VAL A 58 -21.64 -35.02 -0.38
C VAL A 58 -21.83 -36.22 -1.31
N MET A 59 -20.75 -36.69 -1.95
CA MET A 59 -20.81 -37.90 -2.79
C MET A 59 -21.10 -39.17 -1.99
N ALA A 60 -20.51 -39.31 -0.79
CA ALA A 60 -20.81 -40.43 0.11
C ALA A 60 -22.28 -40.42 0.56
N VAL A 61 -22.80 -39.26 0.98
CA VAL A 61 -24.19 -39.08 1.38
C VAL A 61 -25.15 -39.38 0.22
N LEU A 62 -24.88 -38.87 -0.98
CA LEU A 62 -25.66 -39.16 -2.18
C LEU A 62 -25.63 -40.66 -2.55
N SER A 63 -24.48 -41.32 -2.39
CA SER A 63 -24.36 -42.76 -2.65
C SER A 63 -25.17 -43.62 -1.67
N VAL A 64 -25.18 -43.25 -0.38
CA VAL A 64 -26.01 -43.90 0.65
C VAL A 64 -27.49 -43.73 0.31
N PHE A 65 -27.91 -42.53 -0.08
CA PHE A 65 -29.30 -42.28 -0.48
C PHE A 65 -29.72 -43.02 -1.76
N ALA A 66 -28.81 -43.19 -2.72
CA ALA A 66 -29.06 -43.97 -3.93
C ALA A 66 -29.31 -45.46 -3.60
N VAL A 67 -28.58 -46.03 -2.65
CA VAL A 67 -28.77 -47.42 -2.18
C VAL A 67 -30.10 -47.59 -1.44
N PHE A 68 -30.53 -46.60 -0.65
CA PHE A 68 -31.85 -46.63 0.00
C PHE A 68 -33.01 -46.49 -0.98
N ALA A 69 -32.81 -45.80 -2.11
CA ALA A 69 -33.82 -45.63 -3.14
C ALA A 69 -34.05 -46.90 -4.00
N THR A 70 -33.06 -47.80 -4.09
CA THR A 70 -33.16 -49.06 -4.86
C THR A 70 -33.72 -50.23 -4.06
N HIS A 71 -33.90 -50.09 -2.73
CA HIS A 71 -34.45 -51.17 -1.93
C HIS A 71 -35.99 -51.21 -2.06
N GLU A 72 -36.48 -52.21 -2.82
CA GLU A 72 -37.91 -52.44 -3.05
C GLU A 72 -38.64 -52.67 -1.72
N GLY A 73 -39.48 -51.72 -1.31
CA GLY A 73 -40.40 -51.92 -0.17
C GLY A 73 -40.85 -50.66 0.59
N ASN A 74 -40.17 -49.52 0.47
CA ASN A 74 -40.55 -48.32 1.21
C ASN A 74 -40.47 -47.04 0.36
N LEU A 75 -41.54 -46.77 -0.40
CA LEU A 75 -41.73 -45.54 -1.19
C LEU A 75 -41.55 -44.27 -0.33
N LEU A 76 -41.93 -44.33 0.96
CA LEU A 76 -41.81 -43.22 1.89
C LEU A 76 -40.34 -42.91 2.24
N LEU A 77 -39.49 -43.94 2.40
CA LEU A 77 -38.03 -43.75 2.56
C LEU A 77 -37.39 -43.21 1.28
N ALA A 78 -37.82 -43.68 0.11
CA ALA A 78 -37.32 -43.17 -1.18
C ALA A 78 -37.67 -41.69 -1.40
N LEU A 79 -38.86 -41.25 -0.98
CA LEU A 79 -39.25 -39.83 -1.03
C LEU A 79 -38.47 -38.98 -0.03
N CYS A 80 -38.25 -39.49 1.20
CA CYS A 80 -37.44 -38.81 2.20
C CYS A 80 -35.95 -38.70 1.79
N SER A 81 -35.38 -39.74 1.17
CA SER A 81 -34.01 -39.72 0.66
C SER A 81 -33.84 -38.78 -0.54
N ALA A 82 -34.81 -38.75 -1.45
CA ALA A 82 -34.82 -37.80 -2.57
C ALA A 82 -34.94 -36.34 -2.08
N GLY A 83 -35.82 -36.07 -1.10
CA GLY A 83 -35.99 -34.73 -0.54
C GLY A 83 -34.75 -34.22 0.19
N THR A 84 -34.09 -35.08 0.97
CA THR A 84 -32.83 -34.74 1.65
C THR A 84 -31.67 -34.55 0.68
N ALA A 85 -31.55 -35.40 -0.36
CA ALA A 85 -30.56 -35.21 -1.42
C ALA A 85 -30.76 -33.87 -2.15
N PHE A 86 -32.00 -33.47 -2.42
CA PHE A 86 -32.31 -32.17 -3.03
C PHE A 86 -31.91 -31.00 -2.12
N LEU A 87 -32.16 -31.09 -0.81
CA LEU A 87 -31.72 -30.08 0.16
C LEU A 87 -30.19 -29.96 0.23
N VAL A 88 -29.48 -31.10 0.21
CA VAL A 88 -28.01 -31.12 0.20
C VAL A 88 -27.47 -30.48 -1.07
N LEU A 89 -28.00 -30.84 -2.24
CA LEU A 89 -27.60 -30.24 -3.52
C LEU A 89 -27.93 -28.73 -3.57
N GLY A 90 -29.09 -28.32 -3.06
CA GLY A 90 -29.47 -26.91 -2.94
C GLY A 90 -28.52 -26.13 -2.05
N ALA A 91 -28.16 -26.67 -0.88
CA ALA A 91 -27.20 -26.06 0.03
C ALA A 91 -25.80 -25.93 -0.61
N VAL A 92 -25.34 -26.96 -1.34
CA VAL A 92 -24.08 -26.92 -2.09
C VAL A 92 -24.12 -25.87 -3.20
N ALA A 93 -25.22 -25.79 -3.96
CA ALA A 93 -25.40 -24.81 -5.02
C ALA A 93 -25.44 -23.37 -4.48
N CYS A 94 -26.18 -23.11 -3.38
CA CYS A 94 -26.17 -21.81 -2.72
C CYS A 94 -24.76 -21.44 -2.26
N TYR A 95 -24.02 -22.39 -1.70
CA TYR A 95 -22.66 -22.17 -1.21
C TYR A 95 -21.67 -21.85 -2.34
N THR A 96 -21.71 -22.58 -3.47
CA THR A 96 -20.82 -22.31 -4.62
C THR A 96 -21.10 -20.94 -5.24
N VAL A 97 -22.38 -20.56 -5.35
CA VAL A 97 -22.79 -19.22 -5.81
C VAL A 97 -22.27 -18.14 -4.87
N GLN A 98 -22.43 -18.32 -3.56
CA GLN A 98 -21.94 -17.36 -2.58
C GLN A 98 -20.41 -17.21 -2.66
N LYS A 99 -19.68 -18.32 -2.88
CA LYS A 99 -18.21 -18.31 -3.00
C LYS A 99 -17.77 -17.57 -4.24
N GLN A 100 -18.40 -17.85 -5.38
CA GLN A 100 -18.10 -17.17 -6.63
C GLN A 100 -18.36 -15.67 -6.52
N SER A 101 -19.44 -15.27 -5.84
CA SER A 101 -19.71 -13.88 -5.52
C SER A 101 -18.61 -13.26 -4.66
N SER A 102 -18.16 -13.94 -3.61
CA SER A 102 -17.06 -13.47 -2.74
C SER A 102 -15.73 -13.32 -3.48
N ILE A 103 -15.37 -14.27 -4.34
CA ILE A 103 -14.15 -14.18 -5.17
C ILE A 103 -14.27 -13.02 -6.16
N GLN A 104 -15.45 -12.83 -6.75
CA GLN A 104 -15.67 -11.74 -7.70
C GLN A 104 -15.60 -10.37 -7.01
N GLN A 105 -16.17 -10.25 -5.81
CA GLN A 105 -16.02 -9.05 -4.98
C GLN A 105 -14.54 -8.79 -4.66
N ALA A 106 -13.79 -9.82 -4.25
CA ALA A 106 -12.35 -9.67 -3.98
C ALA A 106 -11.56 -9.22 -5.22
N ARG A 107 -11.92 -9.68 -6.42
CA ARG A 107 -11.31 -9.23 -7.68
C ARG A 107 -11.56 -7.75 -7.96
N VAL A 108 -12.79 -7.28 -7.74
CA VAL A 108 -13.14 -5.87 -7.91
C VAL A 108 -12.35 -5.01 -6.94
N GLN A 109 -12.31 -5.40 -5.67
CA GLN A 109 -11.53 -4.76 -4.63
C GLN A 109 -10.03 -4.66 -4.97
N ILE A 110 -9.44 -5.74 -5.46
CA ILE A 110 -8.03 -5.75 -5.89
C ILE A 110 -7.83 -4.84 -7.09
N ALA A 111 -8.71 -4.87 -8.09
CA ALA A 111 -8.60 -4.01 -9.26
C ALA A 111 -8.64 -2.52 -8.89
N GLU A 112 -9.56 -2.14 -8.01
CA GLU A 112 -9.66 -0.76 -7.49
C GLU A 112 -8.40 -0.36 -6.71
N ALA A 113 -7.86 -1.25 -5.86
CA ALA A 113 -6.62 -0.99 -5.14
C ALA A 113 -5.38 -0.88 -6.04
N LEU A 114 -5.32 -1.64 -7.14
CA LEU A 114 -4.24 -1.53 -8.13
C LEU A 114 -4.31 -0.20 -8.89
N VAL A 115 -5.51 0.27 -9.23
CA VAL A 115 -5.72 1.61 -9.83
C VAL A 115 -5.30 2.72 -8.87
N GLU A 116 -5.61 2.56 -7.57
CA GLU A 116 -5.15 3.48 -6.53
C GLU A 116 -3.62 3.52 -6.46
N LEU A 117 -2.95 2.37 -6.46
CA LEU A 117 -1.48 2.29 -6.50
C LEU A 117 -0.88 2.91 -7.75
N GLU A 118 -1.46 2.68 -8.92
CA GLU A 118 -1.01 3.26 -10.18
C GLU A 118 -1.15 4.80 -10.18
N THR A 119 -2.22 5.31 -9.57
CA THR A 119 -2.42 6.75 -9.38
C THR A 119 -1.34 7.32 -8.44
N GLN A 120 -1.08 6.66 -7.31
CA GLN A 120 -0.03 7.08 -6.36
C GLN A 120 1.35 7.07 -7.01
N ARG A 121 1.67 6.04 -7.78
CA ARG A 121 2.89 5.94 -8.58
C ARG A 121 3.05 7.14 -9.52
N GLY A 122 2.00 7.49 -10.27
CA GLY A 122 2.02 8.62 -11.20
C GLY A 122 2.24 9.95 -10.49
N LEU A 123 1.53 10.20 -9.40
CA LEU A 123 1.69 11.40 -8.58
C LEU A 123 3.10 11.50 -8.00
N LEU A 124 3.62 10.40 -7.45
CA LEU A 124 4.94 10.34 -6.85
C LEU A 124 6.05 10.53 -7.88
N SER A 125 5.94 9.89 -9.04
CA SER A 125 6.90 10.04 -10.15
C SER A 125 6.95 11.49 -10.65
N ASN A 126 5.78 12.11 -10.87
CA ASN A 126 5.71 13.50 -11.30
C ASN A 126 6.29 14.45 -10.25
N TYR A 127 6.02 14.18 -8.98
CA TYR A 127 6.57 14.95 -7.87
C TYR A 127 8.09 14.85 -7.81
N LEU A 128 8.65 13.64 -7.89
CA LEU A 128 10.10 13.42 -7.87
C LEU A 128 10.79 14.08 -9.07
N GLU A 129 10.19 14.04 -10.26
CA GLU A 129 10.73 14.73 -11.43
C GLU A 129 10.72 16.26 -11.26
N ALA A 130 9.62 16.81 -10.73
CA ALA A 130 9.53 18.25 -10.43
C ALA A 130 10.54 18.66 -9.35
N LEU A 131 10.72 17.81 -8.35
CA LEU A 131 11.67 17.99 -7.26
C LEU A 131 13.10 18.02 -7.79
N ASP A 132 13.49 17.05 -8.62
CA ASP A 132 14.82 17.00 -9.26
C ASP A 132 15.11 18.24 -10.09
N ARG A 133 14.12 18.74 -10.85
CA ARG A 133 14.25 19.98 -11.61
C ARG A 133 14.50 21.18 -10.69
N ARG A 134 13.75 21.31 -9.58
CA ARG A 134 13.92 22.42 -8.60
C ARG A 134 15.24 22.33 -7.84
N THR A 135 15.65 21.14 -7.42
CA THR A 135 16.84 20.94 -6.58
C THR A 135 18.13 20.84 -7.38
N SER A 136 18.08 20.58 -8.69
CA SER A 136 19.27 20.55 -9.59
C SER A 136 20.17 21.79 -9.46
N ARG A 137 19.59 22.95 -9.11
CA ARG A 137 20.31 24.22 -8.91
C ARG A 137 20.95 24.37 -7.53
N TYR A 138 20.55 23.57 -6.56
CA TYR A 138 20.84 23.75 -5.13
C TYR A 138 21.39 22.49 -4.45
N PHE A 139 21.64 21.41 -5.21
CA PHE A 139 22.04 20.10 -4.68
C PHE A 139 23.31 20.12 -3.83
N HIS A 140 24.14 21.15 -3.96
CA HIS A 140 25.35 21.35 -3.14
C HIS A 140 25.05 21.78 -1.69
N VAL A 141 23.81 22.18 -1.36
CA VAL A 141 23.41 22.78 -0.08
C VAL A 141 22.43 21.88 0.70
N VAL A 142 22.13 20.68 0.19
CA VAL A 142 21.05 19.84 0.72
C VAL A 142 21.46 19.15 2.03
N THR A 143 20.64 19.29 3.07
CA THR A 143 20.85 18.64 4.37
C THR A 143 20.60 17.14 4.32
N THR A 144 21.20 16.39 5.27
CA THR A 144 21.06 14.93 5.40
C THR A 144 19.61 14.46 5.57
N SER A 145 18.71 15.27 6.15
CA SER A 145 17.29 14.89 6.31
C SER A 145 16.53 14.88 4.98
N LYS A 146 16.83 15.82 4.08
CA LYS A 146 16.16 15.98 2.78
C LYS A 146 16.60 14.91 1.78
N THR A 147 17.89 14.56 1.81
CA THR A 147 18.42 13.45 1.03
C THR A 147 17.85 12.11 1.49
N THR A 148 17.64 11.91 2.79
CA THR A 148 16.94 10.72 3.32
C THR A 148 15.47 10.68 2.88
N ALA A 149 14.73 11.79 2.99
CA ALA A 149 13.33 11.85 2.53
C ALA A 149 13.19 11.53 1.03
N TYR A 150 14.05 12.12 0.21
CA TYR A 150 14.12 11.84 -1.23
C TYR A 150 14.46 10.37 -1.52
N ALA A 151 15.39 9.77 -0.77
CA ALA A 151 15.74 8.36 -0.91
C ALA A 151 14.56 7.44 -0.54
N ILE A 152 13.82 7.75 0.53
CA ILE A 152 12.64 7.00 0.96
C ILE A 152 11.54 7.07 -0.10
N LEU A 153 11.26 8.25 -0.66
CA LEU A 153 10.26 8.38 -1.73
C LEU A 153 10.63 7.55 -2.97
N ASN A 154 11.90 7.52 -3.36
CA ASN A 154 12.36 6.66 -4.46
C ASN A 154 12.21 5.16 -4.15
N GLN A 155 12.50 4.74 -2.92
CA GLN A 155 12.28 3.35 -2.50
C GLN A 155 10.80 2.98 -2.53
N ILE A 156 9.92 3.88 -2.06
CA ILE A 156 8.47 3.70 -2.14
C ILE A 156 8.03 3.54 -3.60
N LEU A 157 8.49 4.41 -4.50
CA LEU A 157 8.17 4.32 -5.92
C LEU A 157 8.60 2.97 -6.51
N SER A 158 9.83 2.52 -6.20
CA SER A 158 10.34 1.23 -6.66
C SER A 158 9.54 0.05 -6.13
N GLU A 159 9.10 0.09 -4.86
CA GLU A 159 8.26 -0.97 -4.27
C GLU A 159 6.86 -0.99 -4.92
N ILE A 160 6.29 0.17 -5.25
CA ILE A 160 5.02 0.25 -6.01
C ILE A 160 5.20 -0.34 -7.42
N ASP A 161 6.29 -0.02 -8.10
CA ASP A 161 6.61 -0.57 -9.42
C ASP A 161 6.71 -2.10 -9.40
N LEU A 162 7.43 -2.65 -8.42
CA LEU A 162 7.55 -4.10 -8.22
C LEU A 162 6.19 -4.75 -7.93
N LEU A 163 5.38 -4.14 -7.06
CA LEU A 163 4.04 -4.62 -6.74
C LEU A 163 3.13 -4.66 -7.98
N LEU A 164 3.14 -3.61 -8.78
CA LEU A 164 2.35 -3.56 -10.02
C LEU A 164 2.84 -4.59 -11.03
N GLU A 165 4.16 -4.74 -11.18
CA GLU A 165 4.75 -5.74 -12.07
C GLU A 165 4.39 -7.17 -11.64
N GLU A 166 4.57 -7.52 -10.36
CA GLU A 166 4.18 -8.81 -9.80
C GLU A 166 2.67 -9.06 -10.00
N SER A 167 1.85 -8.03 -9.79
CA SER A 167 0.40 -8.13 -9.92
C SER A 167 -0.04 -8.43 -11.35
N SER A 168 0.68 -7.90 -12.35
CA SER A 168 0.40 -8.16 -13.77
C SER A 168 0.72 -9.60 -14.19
N LYS A 169 1.67 -10.24 -13.50
CA LYS A 169 2.16 -11.59 -13.84
C LYS A 169 1.36 -12.69 -13.17
N THR A 170 0.76 -12.42 -12.01
CA THR A 170 0.00 -13.41 -11.25
C THR A 170 -1.50 -13.35 -11.55
N LYS A 171 -2.14 -14.53 -11.58
CA LYS A 171 -3.61 -14.65 -11.64
C LYS A 171 -4.21 -15.10 -10.30
N ASP A 172 -3.36 -15.33 -9.30
CA ASP A 172 -3.79 -15.80 -7.98
C ASP A 172 -4.34 -14.63 -7.17
N VAL A 173 -5.68 -14.54 -7.14
CA VAL A 173 -6.45 -13.53 -6.40
C VAL A 173 -6.11 -13.54 -4.91
N ARG A 174 -5.86 -14.71 -4.34
CA ARG A 174 -5.52 -14.83 -2.92
C ARG A 174 -4.15 -14.23 -2.65
N TRP A 175 -3.16 -14.61 -3.45
CA TRP A 175 -1.81 -14.08 -3.33
C TRP A 175 -1.82 -12.55 -3.46
N LEU A 176 -2.58 -12.01 -4.41
CA LEU A 176 -2.75 -10.57 -4.60
C LEU A 176 -3.36 -9.90 -3.38
N TYR A 177 -4.45 -10.45 -2.84
CA TYR A 177 -5.11 -9.92 -1.66
C TYR A 177 -4.16 -9.91 -0.45
N GLU A 178 -3.47 -11.03 -0.21
CA GLU A 178 -2.49 -11.15 0.88
C GLU A 178 -1.27 -10.25 0.69
N ARG A 179 -0.87 -9.96 -0.55
CA ARG A 179 0.24 -9.05 -0.83
C ARG A 179 -0.14 -7.60 -0.59
N LEU A 180 -1.35 -7.20 -1.01
CA LEU A 180 -1.89 -5.85 -0.84
C LEU A 180 -2.27 -5.52 0.60
N SER A 181 -2.56 -6.53 1.44
CA SER A 181 -2.81 -6.32 2.88
C SER A 181 -1.54 -6.19 3.72
N ARG A 182 -0.35 -6.37 3.12
CA ARG A 182 0.95 -6.27 3.81
C ARG A 182 1.53 -4.86 3.77
N SER A 183 2.68 -4.70 4.41
CA SER A 183 3.52 -3.51 4.35
C SER A 183 4.62 -3.62 3.29
N ILE A 184 5.09 -2.46 2.84
CA ILE A 184 6.38 -2.30 2.15
C ILE A 184 7.47 -2.03 3.19
N THR A 185 8.71 -2.37 2.86
CA THR A 185 9.86 -2.10 3.74
C THR A 185 10.72 -1.02 3.10
N VAL A 186 11.02 0.04 3.85
CA VAL A 186 11.90 1.13 3.43
C VAL A 186 13.03 1.30 4.43
N SER A 187 14.24 1.60 3.96
CA SER A 187 15.42 1.75 4.81
C SER A 187 15.82 3.23 4.95
N GLU A 188 16.28 3.62 6.14
CA GLU A 188 16.91 4.92 6.37
C GLU A 188 18.25 5.06 5.63
N GLY A 189 18.21 5.37 4.33
CA GLY A 189 19.39 5.61 3.51
C GLY A 189 19.27 5.06 2.11
N TYR A 190 20.18 5.46 1.22
CA TYR A 190 20.16 5.07 -0.21
C TYR A 190 20.54 3.59 -0.45
N VAL A 191 21.12 2.91 0.56
CA VAL A 191 21.63 1.53 0.44
C VAL A 191 20.88 0.64 1.43
N SER A 192 20.18 -0.36 0.90
CA SER A 192 19.49 -1.38 1.70
C SER A 192 20.46 -2.04 2.71
N GLY A 193 20.04 -2.16 3.98
CA GLY A 193 20.84 -2.72 5.07
C GLY A 193 21.80 -1.75 5.77
N LYS A 194 21.89 -0.48 5.33
CA LYS A 194 22.61 0.58 6.06
C LYS A 194 21.61 1.60 6.61
N GLY A 195 21.00 1.27 7.74
CA GLY A 195 20.01 2.12 8.42
C GLY A 195 19.02 1.28 9.21
N LYS A 196 18.02 1.93 9.81
CA LYS A 196 16.85 1.22 10.33
C LYS A 196 15.88 0.95 9.18
N ASP A 197 15.31 -0.26 9.17
CA ASP A 197 14.23 -0.63 8.28
C ASP A 197 12.89 -0.30 8.92
N HIS A 198 12.02 0.31 8.13
CA HIS A 198 10.68 0.73 8.50
C HIS A 198 9.66 0.03 7.65
N LYS A 199 8.57 -0.41 8.28
CA LYS A 199 7.47 -1.10 7.60
C LYS A 199 6.31 -0.14 7.45
N ILE A 200 5.99 0.22 6.21
CA ILE A 200 4.86 1.10 5.90
C ILE A 200 3.70 0.22 5.42
N PRO A 201 2.57 0.13 6.16
CA PRO A 201 1.39 -0.55 5.67
C PRO A 201 0.92 0.06 4.35
N LEU A 202 0.60 -0.76 3.33
CA LEU A 202 0.09 -0.26 2.05
C LEU A 202 -1.20 0.56 2.23
N ALA A 203 -2.00 0.22 3.24
CA ALA A 203 -3.17 0.96 3.67
C ALA A 203 -2.90 2.43 4.06
N GLN A 204 -1.69 2.76 4.47
CA GLN A 204 -1.28 4.09 4.94
C GLN A 204 -0.35 4.80 3.95
N LEU A 205 -0.07 4.18 2.80
CA LEU A 205 0.95 4.64 1.87
C LEU A 205 0.73 6.08 1.40
N SER A 206 -0.51 6.44 1.08
CA SER A 206 -0.87 7.79 0.61
C SER A 206 -0.59 8.88 1.66
N PHE A 207 -0.82 8.59 2.94
CA PHE A 207 -0.55 9.53 4.04
C PHE A 207 0.94 9.71 4.25
N VAL A 208 1.67 8.59 4.34
CA VAL A 208 3.12 8.62 4.53
C VAL A 208 3.79 9.36 3.38
N VAL A 209 3.35 9.14 2.14
CA VAL A 209 3.85 9.88 0.97
C VAL A 209 3.53 11.38 1.07
N ALA A 210 2.29 11.75 1.41
CA ALA A 210 1.89 13.15 1.53
C ALA A 210 2.67 13.89 2.63
N ASP A 211 2.88 13.26 3.79
CA ASP A 211 3.62 13.86 4.90
C ASP A 211 5.11 14.02 4.56
N ILE A 212 5.72 13.01 3.91
CA ILE A 212 7.10 13.12 3.45
C ILE A 212 7.24 14.21 2.38
N GLN A 213 6.27 14.35 1.47
CA GLN A 213 6.22 15.44 0.49
C GLN A 213 6.14 16.81 1.18
N GLN A 214 5.25 16.97 2.16
CA GLN A 214 5.12 18.22 2.90
C GLN A 214 6.42 18.58 3.62
N LEU A 215 7.05 17.62 4.32
CA LEU A 215 8.35 17.85 4.97
C LEU A 215 9.45 18.24 3.99
N LEU A 216 9.41 17.69 2.77
CA LEU A 216 10.33 18.06 1.69
C LEU A 216 10.07 19.48 1.22
N GLU A 217 8.82 19.84 0.93
CA GLU A 217 8.44 21.19 0.48
C GLU A 217 8.81 22.27 1.52
N GLU A 218 8.45 22.07 2.79
CA GLU A 218 8.84 22.98 3.88
C GLU A 218 10.36 23.12 3.96
N GLY A 219 11.07 21.99 3.82
CA GLY A 219 12.52 21.99 3.74
C GLY A 219 13.05 22.79 2.54
N LEU A 220 12.48 22.63 1.35
CA LEU A 220 12.93 23.33 0.16
C LEU A 220 12.70 24.84 0.24
N ASP A 221 11.55 25.26 0.76
CA ASP A 221 11.21 26.67 0.91
C ASP A 221 12.17 27.38 1.86
N GLU A 222 12.54 26.73 2.98
CA GLU A 222 13.58 27.24 3.86
C GLU A 222 14.94 27.34 3.18
N LEU A 223 15.30 26.34 2.37
CA LEU A 223 16.58 26.34 1.64
C LEU A 223 16.62 27.49 0.62
N GLU A 224 15.53 27.68 -0.11
CA GLU A 224 15.40 28.75 -1.08
C GLU A 224 15.46 30.11 -0.40
N HIS A 225 14.85 30.25 0.79
CA HIS A 225 14.95 31.46 1.60
C HIS A 225 16.40 31.75 2.04
N GLU A 226 17.11 30.74 2.56
CA GLU A 226 18.51 30.88 2.97
C GLU A 226 19.42 31.27 1.79
N ILE A 227 19.24 30.62 0.64
CA ILE A 227 20.04 30.90 -0.57
C ILE A 227 19.79 32.33 -1.08
N ASN A 228 18.52 32.77 -1.11
CA ASN A 228 18.17 34.12 -1.51
C ASN A 228 18.75 35.18 -0.57
N HIS A 229 18.72 34.92 0.74
CA HIS A 229 19.34 35.79 1.74
C HIS A 229 20.86 35.91 1.53
N PHE A 230 21.57 34.79 1.32
CA PHE A 230 23.01 34.83 1.03
C PHE A 230 23.33 35.58 -0.26
N LYS A 231 22.54 35.37 -1.32
CA LYS A 231 22.71 36.08 -2.60
C LYS A 231 22.55 37.60 -2.44
N GLN A 232 21.61 38.04 -1.62
CA GLN A 232 21.42 39.47 -1.33
C GLN A 232 22.62 40.06 -0.58
N ILE A 233 23.18 39.34 0.42
CA ILE A 233 24.39 39.77 1.13
C ILE A 233 25.56 39.90 0.16
N GLN A 234 25.75 38.90 -0.71
CA GLN A 234 26.85 38.90 -1.68
C GLN A 234 26.73 40.07 -2.67
N LEU A 235 25.52 40.36 -3.15
CA LEU A 235 25.25 41.50 -4.02
C LEU A 235 25.49 42.84 -3.29
N ALA A 236 25.16 42.93 -2.01
CA ALA A 236 25.43 44.12 -1.19
C ALA A 236 26.93 44.33 -1.00
N GLN A 237 27.70 43.28 -0.71
CA GLN A 237 29.16 43.34 -0.62
C GLN A 237 29.80 43.76 -1.94
N GLN A 238 29.38 43.18 -3.07
CA GLN A 238 29.89 43.56 -4.40
C GLN A 238 29.56 45.01 -4.76
N ARG A 239 28.41 45.54 -4.34
CA ARG A 239 28.07 46.96 -4.53
C ARG A 239 28.96 47.85 -3.68
N HIS A 240 29.16 47.50 -2.42
CA HIS A 240 30.02 48.25 -1.51
C HIS A 240 31.48 48.28 -1.99
N GLU A 241 32.04 47.16 -2.43
CA GLU A 241 33.39 47.08 -3.01
C GLU A 241 33.53 47.94 -4.27
N ARG A 242 32.50 47.96 -5.13
CA ARG A 242 32.48 48.82 -6.34
C ARG A 242 32.38 50.31 -6.01
N GLU A 243 31.72 50.67 -4.92
CA GLU A 243 31.65 52.06 -4.46
C GLU A 243 33.00 52.51 -3.88
N LEU A 244 33.65 51.65 -3.09
CA LEU A 244 35.00 51.91 -2.56
C LEU A 244 36.06 52.08 -3.66
N LEU A 245 35.95 51.31 -4.75
CA LEU A 245 36.82 51.42 -5.92
C LEU A 245 36.58 52.68 -6.78
N LYS A 246 35.46 53.40 -6.58
CA LYS A 246 35.18 54.68 -7.27
C LYS A 246 35.63 55.90 -6.48
N THR A 247 35.83 55.74 -5.18
CA THR A 247 36.27 56.81 -4.26
C THR A 247 37.80 56.90 -4.12
N HIS A 248 38.53 55.95 -4.69
CA HIS A 248 39.98 55.95 -4.83
C HIS A 248 40.39 56.11 -6.30
#